data_AF-A0A645JD50-F1
#
_entry.id   AF-A0A645JD50-F1
#
_cell.length_a   1.000
_cell.length_b   1.000
_cell.length_c   1.000
_cell.angle_alpha   90.00
_cell.angle_beta   90.00
_cell.angle_gamma   90.00
#
_symmetry.space_group_name_H-M   'P 1'
#
loop_
_entity.id
_entity.type
_entity.pdbx_description
1 polymer ?
#
loop_
_entity_poly.entity_id
_entity_poly.type
_entity_poly.pdbx_seq_one_letter_code
_entity_poly.pdbx_strand_id
1 'polypeptide(L)'
;MEEGWEVTRAADLFSMDDVPIDVGPTRHGITRGKTVYFFDPAGNRNEVFAGGYLSFPDRPMVTWTPDVLGKAIFYHARELNERFTTVLT
;
A
#
# COMPACT_ATOMS: atom_id res chain seq x y z
N MET A 1 -18.43 9.15 -5.60
CA MET A 1 -17.80 8.42 -4.48
C MET A 1 -16.40 8.97 -4.32
N GLU A 2 -15.86 9.00 -3.09
CA GLU A 2 -14.49 9.49 -2.86
C GLU A 2 -13.47 8.56 -3.53
N GLU A 3 -12.40 9.11 -4.12
CA GLU A 3 -11.33 8.33 -4.73
C GLU A 3 -10.70 7.37 -3.70
N GLY A 4 -10.69 6.06 -4.01
CA GLY A 4 -10.10 5.02 -3.17
C GLY A 4 -10.95 4.60 -1.97
N TRP A 5 -12.25 4.89 -1.98
CA TRP A 5 -13.24 4.25 -1.11
C TRP A 5 -13.16 2.72 -1.16
N GLU A 6 -12.80 2.14 -2.31
CA GLU A 6 -12.69 0.70 -2.50
C GLU A 6 -11.66 0.04 -1.56
N VAL A 7 -10.59 0.76 -1.21
CA VAL A 7 -9.53 0.29 -0.31
C VAL A 7 -10.07 0.16 1.12
N THR A 8 -10.83 1.15 1.58
CA THR A 8 -11.46 1.09 2.90
C THR A 8 -12.51 -0.01 2.95
N ARG A 9 -13.35 -0.12 1.92
CA ARG A 9 -14.34 -1.21 1.81
C ARG A 9 -13.68 -2.59 1.83
N ALA A 10 -12.54 -2.76 1.17
CA ALA A 10 -11.80 -4.02 1.20
C ALA A 10 -11.30 -4.34 2.62
N ALA A 11 -10.75 -3.36 3.33
CA ALA A 11 -10.31 -3.56 4.72
C ALA A 11 -11.46 -3.91 5.66
N ASP A 12 -12.64 -3.30 5.48
CA ASP A 12 -13.83 -3.66 6.25
C ASP A 12 -14.21 -5.13 6.02
N LEU A 13 -14.21 -5.60 4.77
CA LEU A 13 -14.48 -7.01 4.44
C LEU A 13 -13.42 -7.95 5.04
N PHE A 14 -12.14 -7.59 4.95
CA PHE A 14 -11.06 -8.37 5.55
C PHE A 14 -11.23 -8.50 7.06
N SER A 15 -11.66 -7.44 7.73
CA SER A 15 -11.97 -7.49 9.16
C SER A 15 -13.21 -8.32 9.48
N MET A 16 -14.20 -8.39 8.59
CA MET A 16 -15.40 -9.23 8.77
C MET A 16 -15.10 -10.73 8.62
N ASP A 17 -14.16 -11.06 7.73
CA ASP A 17 -13.78 -12.44 7.39
C ASP A 17 -12.52 -12.92 8.12
N ASP A 18 -12.05 -12.18 9.13
CA ASP A 18 -10.81 -12.47 9.90
C ASP A 18 -9.56 -12.68 9.01
N VAL A 19 -9.49 -11.99 7.88
CA VAL A 19 -8.34 -12.03 6.96
C VAL A 19 -7.15 -11.28 7.60
N PRO A 20 -5.94 -11.86 7.64
CA PRO A 20 -4.79 -11.22 8.27
C PRO A 20 -4.34 -9.95 7.51
N ILE A 21 -4.64 -8.77 8.06
CA ILE A 21 -4.16 -7.49 7.55
C ILE A 21 -2.72 -7.24 8.03
N ASP A 22 -1.81 -6.92 7.10
CA ASP A 22 -0.42 -6.55 7.40
C ASP A 22 -0.28 -5.04 7.60
N VAL A 23 -0.90 -4.27 6.72
CA VAL A 23 -0.95 -2.81 6.78
C VAL A 23 -2.37 -2.38 6.43
N GLY A 24 -3.04 -1.70 7.35
CA GLY A 24 -4.38 -1.15 7.13
C GLY A 24 -4.41 -0.07 6.03
N PRO A 25 -5.61 0.44 5.68
CA PRO A 25 -5.77 1.47 4.67
C PRO A 25 -4.83 2.66 4.88
N THR A 26 -3.97 2.91 3.90
CA THR A 26 -3.00 4.01 3.91
C THR A 26 -2.74 4.48 2.48
N ARG A 27 -1.67 5.26 2.29
CA ARG A 27 -1.26 5.80 0.99
C ARG A 27 0.24 5.65 0.80
N HIS A 28 0.64 5.30 -0.41
CA HIS A 28 2.05 5.31 -0.80
C HIS A 28 2.54 6.71 -1.17
N GLY A 29 3.82 6.97 -0.89
CA GLY A 29 4.53 8.11 -1.46
C GLY A 29 4.80 7.87 -2.94
N ILE A 30 5.43 6.73 -3.24
CA ILE A 30 5.59 6.19 -4.59
C ILE A 30 4.19 5.92 -5.16
N THR A 31 3.93 6.22 -6.44
CA THR A 31 2.62 6.11 -7.12
C THR A 31 1.49 7.04 -6.64
N ARG A 32 1.49 7.46 -5.36
CA ARG A 32 0.42 8.23 -4.69
C ARG A 32 -0.88 7.45 -4.42
N GLY A 33 -0.96 6.17 -4.77
CA GLY A 33 -2.18 5.39 -4.58
C GLY A 33 -2.47 5.04 -3.13
N LYS A 34 -3.76 4.84 -2.84
CA LYS A 34 -4.25 4.29 -1.59
C LYS A 34 -4.11 2.76 -1.62
N THR A 35 -3.78 2.15 -0.49
CA THR A 35 -3.41 0.73 -0.41
C THR A 35 -3.88 0.10 0.90
N VAL A 36 -4.13 -1.21 0.89
CA VAL A 36 -4.19 -2.10 2.06
C VAL A 36 -3.48 -3.41 1.72
N TYR A 37 -2.63 -3.88 2.64
CA TYR A 37 -1.89 -5.14 2.50
C TYR A 37 -2.47 -6.21 3.41
N PHE A 38 -2.63 -7.43 2.90
CA PHE A 38 -3.16 -8.58 3.62
C PHE A 38 -2.49 -9.88 3.16
N PHE A 39 -2.69 -10.96 3.89
CA PHE A 39 -2.19 -12.29 3.53
C PHE A 39 -3.32 -13.21 3.10
N ASP A 40 -3.07 -14.04 2.07
CA ASP A 40 -3.93 -15.18 1.76
C ASP A 40 -3.65 -16.37 2.72
N PRO A 41 -4.46 -17.45 2.69
CA PRO A 41 -4.24 -18.61 3.57
C PRO A 41 -2.91 -19.35 3.36
N ALA A 42 -2.22 -19.15 2.23
CA ALA A 42 -0.91 -19.72 1.96
C ALA A 42 0.23 -18.82 2.45
N GLY A 43 -0.08 -17.61 2.95
CA GLY A 43 0.89 -16.65 3.45
C GLY A 43 1.43 -15.70 2.38
N ASN A 44 0.90 -15.71 1.16
CA ASN A 44 1.32 -14.74 0.14
C ASN A 44 0.74 -13.36 0.48
N ARG A 45 1.57 -12.32 0.43
CA ARG A 45 1.11 -10.94 0.61
C ARG A 45 0.40 -10.45 -0.65
N ASN A 46 -0.82 -9.97 -0.49
CA ASN A 46 -1.65 -9.36 -1.52
C ASN A 46 -1.87 -7.87 -1.23
N GLU A 47 -2.16 -7.09 -2.26
CA GLU A 47 -2.42 -5.66 -2.18
C GLU A 47 -3.75 -5.31 -2.87
N VAL A 48 -4.63 -4.58 -2.18
CA VAL A 48 -5.72 -3.84 -2.84
C VAL A 48 -5.28 -2.39 -2.98
N PHE A 49 -5.23 -1.91 -4.22
CA PHE A 49 -4.69 -0.59 -4.57
C PHE A 49 -5.70 0.22 -5.39
N ALA A 50 -5.79 1.53 -5.12
CA ALA A 50 -6.63 2.44 -5.88
C ALA A 50 -6.00 3.83 -6.08
N GLY A 51 -6.35 4.47 -7.20
CA GLY A 51 -5.89 5.81 -7.57
C GLY A 51 -4.48 5.81 -8.19
N GLY A 52 -3.74 6.89 -7.96
CA GLY A 52 -2.38 7.07 -8.45
C GLY A 52 -2.27 8.16 -9.51
N TYR A 53 -1.47 7.93 -10.55
CA TYR A 53 -1.35 8.86 -11.68
C TYR A 53 -1.15 8.12 -13.00
N LEU A 54 -1.56 8.76 -14.09
CA LEU A 54 -1.24 8.29 -15.44
C LEU A 54 0.27 8.42 -15.69
N SER A 55 0.85 7.37 -16.26
CA SER A 55 2.26 7.33 -16.64
C SER A 55 2.38 7.22 -18.16
N PHE A 56 3.18 8.11 -18.74
CA PHE A 56 3.48 8.15 -20.17
C PHE A 56 5.00 7.94 -20.38
N PRO A 57 5.45 7.49 -21.57
CA PRO A 57 6.86 7.18 -21.79
C PRO A 57 7.84 8.34 -21.55
N ASP A 58 7.39 9.57 -21.73
CA ASP A 58 8.16 10.82 -21.55
C ASP A 58 8.03 11.42 -20.15
N ARG A 59 7.19 10.83 -19.28
CA ARG A 59 6.99 11.33 -17.93
C ARG A 59 8.32 11.30 -17.16
N PRO A 60 8.73 12.41 -16.52
CA PRO A 60 9.93 12.44 -15.71
C PRO A 60 9.91 11.40 -14.59
N MET A 61 11.04 10.74 -14.37
CA MET A 61 11.23 9.81 -13.27
C MET A 61 11.15 10.56 -11.93
N VAL A 62 10.35 10.02 -11.00
CA VAL A 62 10.30 10.51 -9.61
C VAL A 62 11.27 9.69 -8.77
N THR A 63 12.29 10.34 -8.23
CA THR A 63 13.31 9.69 -7.40
C THR A 63 12.97 9.81 -5.91
N TRP A 64 13.04 8.67 -5.21
CA TRP A 64 12.98 8.60 -3.74
C TRP A 64 14.33 8.10 -3.23
N THR A 65 14.88 8.77 -2.23
CA THR A 65 16.20 8.45 -1.68
C THR A 65 16.06 7.64 -0.38
N PRO A 66 17.09 6.87 0.03
CA PRO A 66 17.02 6.02 1.22
C PRO A 66 16.65 6.75 2.51
N ASP A 67 17.05 8.01 2.66
CA ASP A 67 16.74 8.87 3.82
C ASP A 67 15.25 9.22 3.95
N VAL A 68 14.46 9.08 2.87
CA VAL A 68 13.00 9.29 2.87
C VAL A 68 12.21 8.02 2.57
N LEU A 69 12.83 6.85 2.68
CA LEU A 69 12.22 5.58 2.29
C LEU A 69 10.93 5.26 3.06
N GLY A 70 10.87 5.57 4.35
CA GLY A 70 9.64 5.41 5.15
C GLY A 70 8.46 6.18 4.58
N LYS A 71 8.67 7.44 4.15
CA LYS A 71 7.65 8.26 3.48
C LYS A 71 7.36 7.79 2.05
N ALA A 72 8.34 7.22 1.37
CA ALA A 72 8.18 6.67 0.03
C ALA A 72 7.18 5.49 0.04
N ILE A 73 7.30 4.61 1.03
CA ILE A 73 6.43 3.45 1.20
C ILE A 73 5.13 3.82 1.93
N PHE A 74 5.19 4.36 3.15
CA PHE A 74 4.01 4.68 3.95
C PHE A 74 3.92 6.20 4.15
N TYR A 75 3.27 6.89 3.21
CA TYR A 75 3.29 8.36 3.12
C TYR A 75 2.83 9.07 4.40
N HIS A 76 1.81 8.51 5.06
CA HIS A 76 1.24 9.07 6.29
C HIS A 76 2.11 8.79 7.51
N ALA A 77 2.55 7.54 7.69
CA ALA A 77 3.34 7.12 8.85
C ALA A 77 4.79 7.60 8.79
N ARG A 78 5.39 7.66 7.59
CA ARG A 78 6.79 8.02 7.35
C ARG A 78 7.82 7.08 7.99
N GLU A 79 7.36 5.94 8.48
CA GLU A 79 8.14 4.89 9.14
C GLU A 79 7.95 3.59 8.37
N LEU A 80 8.98 2.73 8.35
CA LEU A 80 8.90 1.43 7.71
C LEU A 80 8.31 0.40 8.67
N ASN A 81 7.35 -0.39 8.19
CA ASN A 81 6.94 -1.62 8.84
C ASN A 81 8.01 -2.69 8.58
N GLU A 82 8.59 -3.26 9.63
CA GLU A 82 9.61 -4.31 9.53
C GLU A 82 9.15 -5.48 8.66
N ARG A 83 7.91 -5.96 8.86
CA ARG A 83 7.33 -7.09 8.12
C ARG A 83 7.27 -6.81 6.63
N PHE A 84 7.07 -5.55 6.23
CA PHE A 84 7.05 -5.14 4.83
C PHE A 84 8.38 -5.42 4.12
N THR A 85 9.49 -5.39 4.87
CA THR A 85 10.83 -5.63 4.34
C THR A 85 11.38 -7.04 4.59
N THR A 86 10.78 -7.82 5.50
CA THR A 86 11.35 -9.11 5.96
C THR A 86 10.48 -10.33 5.71
N VAL A 87 9.15 -10.16 5.55
CA VAL A 87 8.22 -11.26 5.29
C VAL A 87 7.98 -11.37 3.78
N LEU A 88 8.44 -12.48 3.19
CA LEU A 88 8.40 -12.80 1.76
C LEU A 88 8.08 -14.30 1.57
N THR A 89 7.58 -14.67 0.39
CA THR A 89 7.28 -16.05 -0.06
C THR A 89 7.85 -16.29 -1.45
#